data_AF-A0A1G6E7F8-F1
#
_entry.id   AF-A0A1G6E7F8-F1
#
_cell.length_a   1.000
_cell.length_b   1.000
_cell.length_c   1.000
_cell.angle_alpha   90.00
_cell.angle_beta   90.00
_cell.angle_gamma   90.00
#
_symmetry.space_group_name_H-M   'P 1'
#
loop_
_entity.id
_entity.type
_entity.pdbx_description
1 polymer ?
#
loop_
_entity_poly.entity_id
_entity_poly.type
_entity_poly.pdbx_seq_one_letter_code
_entity_poly.pdbx_strand_id
1 'polypeptide(L)'
;MKSIKIILRDTCILAALMILSVFAISIIWSGITEEIGLVLKLFGLALIIVVVNYLIDEYLSLSMAMYYVVKYFAITALVMLFGFIAGWFYPTNFWMAFVYVGVVLILAYSIDSFKVKKDIEFINGKISDRGQRGL
;
A
#
# COMPACT_ATOMS: atom_id res chain seq x y z
N MET A 1 28.56 7.23 -2.43
CA MET A 1 27.52 6.35 -3.04
C MET A 1 26.17 6.72 -2.44
N LYS A 2 25.18 7.16 -3.25
CA LYS A 2 23.81 7.38 -2.75
C LYS A 2 23.27 6.04 -2.22
N SER A 3 22.62 6.06 -1.06
CA SER A 3 21.97 4.88 -0.49
C SER A 3 20.91 4.36 -1.47
N ILE A 4 20.85 3.04 -1.67
CA ILE A 4 19.87 2.35 -2.53
C ILE A 4 18.43 2.83 -2.27
N LYS A 5 18.10 3.18 -1.01
CA LYS A 5 16.80 3.75 -0.62
C LYS A 5 16.47 5.05 -1.36
N ILE A 6 17.45 5.93 -1.55
CA ILE A 6 17.27 7.22 -2.23
C ILE A 6 17.04 6.99 -3.71
N ILE A 7 17.82 6.09 -4.33
CA ILE A 7 17.68 5.77 -5.76
C ILE A 7 16.29 5.20 -6.04
N LEU A 8 15.85 4.21 -5.25
CA LEU A 8 14.53 3.60 -5.42
C LEU A 8 13.40 4.62 -5.26
N ARG A 9 13.48 5.48 -4.22
CA ARG A 9 12.50 6.55 -3.99
C ARG A 9 12.44 7.53 -5.15
N ASP A 10 13.59 8.05 -5.57
CA ASP A 10 13.67 9.05 -6.64
C ASP A 10 13.17 8.46 -7.97
N THR A 11 13.47 7.17 -8.26
CA THR A 11 12.92 6.45 -9.42
C THR A 11 11.40 6.28 -9.34
N CYS A 12 10.85 5.91 -8.18
CA CYS A 12 9.39 5.82 -8.00
C CYS A 12 8.69 7.17 -8.18
N ILE A 13 9.28 8.26 -7.68
CA ILE A 13 8.74 9.62 -7.85
C ILE A 13 8.76 10.02 -9.33
N LEU A 14 9.87 9.77 -10.04
CA LEU A 14 9.97 10.03 -11.48
C LEU A 14 8.95 9.22 -12.29
N ALA A 15 8.76 7.93 -11.96
CA ALA A 15 7.76 7.09 -12.60
C ALA A 15 6.34 7.62 -12.35
N ALA A 16 6.02 8.01 -11.12
CA ALA A 16 4.73 8.61 -10.79
C ALA A 16 4.48 9.92 -11.55
N LEU A 17 5.49 10.80 -11.67
CA LEU A 17 5.41 12.04 -12.43
C LEU A 17 5.22 11.80 -13.94
N MET A 18 5.91 10.81 -14.51
CA MET A 18 5.71 10.42 -15.92
C MET A 18 4.29 9.92 -16.15
N ILE A 19 3.81 9.00 -15.31
CA ILE A 19 2.44 8.47 -15.42
C ILE A 19 1.44 9.62 -15.31
N LEU A 20 1.58 10.49 -14.30
CA LEU A 20 0.71 11.65 -14.12
C LEU A 20 0.70 12.58 -15.34
N SER A 21 1.86 12.82 -15.94
CA SER A 21 1.99 13.70 -17.11
C SER A 21 1.31 13.11 -18.35
N VAL A 22 1.56 11.83 -18.63
CA VAL A 22 0.89 11.11 -19.74
C VAL A 22 -0.61 11.09 -19.53
N PHE A 23 -1.05 10.86 -18.28
CA PHE A 23 -2.45 10.78 -17.93
C PHE A 23 -3.15 12.15 -18.07
N ALA A 24 -2.51 13.22 -17.63
CA ALA A 24 -3.02 14.59 -17.77
C ALA A 24 -3.17 14.99 -19.25
N ILE A 25 -2.16 14.69 -20.09
CA ILE A 25 -2.23 14.95 -21.53
C ILE A 25 -3.37 14.13 -22.17
N SER A 26 -3.51 12.86 -21.77
CA SER A 26 -4.58 11.98 -22.28
C SER A 26 -5.98 12.52 -21.95
N ILE A 27 -6.17 13.05 -20.75
CA ILE A 27 -7.45 13.69 -20.35
C ILE A 27 -7.72 14.95 -21.18
N ILE A 28 -6.70 15.79 -21.39
CA ILE A 28 -6.85 17.04 -22.15
C ILE A 28 -7.23 16.76 -23.61
N TRP A 29 -6.61 15.74 -24.23
CA TRP A 29 -6.84 15.44 -25.63
C TRP A 29 -8.11 14.61 -25.85
N SER A 30 -8.26 13.51 -25.11
CA SER A 30 -9.29 12.50 -25.36
C SER A 30 -10.52 12.64 -24.46
N GLY A 31 -10.50 13.58 -23.50
CA GLY A 31 -11.54 13.72 -22.50
C GLY A 31 -11.53 12.56 -21.49
N ILE A 32 -12.62 12.42 -20.72
CA ILE A 32 -12.79 11.30 -19.78
C ILE A 32 -13.42 10.13 -20.54
N THR A 33 -12.58 9.24 -21.03
CA THR A 33 -13.01 7.94 -21.57
C THR A 33 -13.31 6.95 -20.45
N GLU A 34 -13.96 5.83 -20.75
CA GLU A 34 -14.26 4.78 -19.75
C GLU A 34 -13.00 4.24 -19.06
N GLU A 35 -11.92 4.06 -19.84
CA GLU A 35 -10.61 3.61 -19.35
C GLU A 35 -9.99 4.63 -18.39
N ILE A 36 -10.03 5.92 -18.76
CA ILE A 36 -9.52 7.00 -17.92
C ILE A 36 -10.35 7.10 -16.64
N GLY A 37 -11.68 6.96 -16.74
CA GLY A 37 -12.60 6.91 -15.62
C GLY A 37 -12.28 5.75 -14.66
N LEU A 38 -11.93 4.58 -15.19
CA LEU A 38 -11.51 3.42 -14.38
C LEU A 38 -10.23 3.72 -13.60
N VAL A 39 -9.22 4.31 -14.23
CA VAL A 39 -7.97 4.68 -13.55
C VAL A 39 -8.22 5.75 -12.48
N LEU A 40 -9.07 6.75 -12.74
CA LEU A 40 -9.46 7.75 -11.73
C LEU A 40 -10.16 7.11 -10.53
N LYS A 41 -11.07 6.15 -10.77
CA LYS A 41 -11.72 5.37 -9.70
C LYS A 41 -10.70 4.57 -8.89
N LEU A 42 -9.74 3.90 -9.54
CA LEU A 42 -8.65 3.19 -8.86
C LEU A 42 -7.78 4.13 -8.03
N PHE A 43 -7.45 5.30 -8.57
CA PHE A 43 -6.68 6.32 -7.86
C PHE A 43 -7.43 6.83 -6.62
N GLY A 44 -8.73 7.11 -6.75
CA GLY A 44 -9.59 7.49 -5.63
C GLY A 44 -9.65 6.43 -4.54
N LEU A 45 -9.83 5.15 -4.92
CA LEU A 45 -9.80 4.03 -3.98
C LEU A 45 -8.44 3.91 -3.28
N ALA A 46 -7.34 4.03 -4.03
CA ALA A 46 -5.99 3.99 -3.47
C ALA A 46 -5.77 5.11 -2.44
N LEU A 47 -6.25 6.32 -2.72
CA LEU A 47 -6.18 7.44 -1.78
C LEU A 47 -6.97 7.15 -0.49
N ILE A 48 -8.20 6.64 -0.60
CA ILE A 48 -9.03 6.27 0.57
C ILE A 48 -8.33 5.20 1.40
N ILE A 49 -7.80 4.15 0.76
CA ILE A 49 -7.08 3.06 1.43
C ILE A 49 -5.85 3.61 2.16
N VAL A 50 -5.05 4.48 1.53
CA VAL A 50 -3.86 5.08 2.16
C VAL A 50 -4.25 5.91 3.38
N VAL A 51 -5.30 6.72 3.29
CA VAL A 51 -5.79 7.52 4.43
C VAL A 51 -6.25 6.63 5.57
N VAL A 52 -7.07 5.61 5.30
CA VAL A 52 -7.53 4.68 6.33
C VAL A 52 -6.38 3.89 6.93
N ASN A 53 -5.42 3.47 6.11
CA ASN A 53 -4.22 2.80 6.56
C ASN A 53 -3.41 3.70 7.51
N TYR A 54 -3.22 4.97 7.17
CA TYR A 54 -2.57 5.96 8.04
C TYR A 54 -3.33 6.14 9.36
N LEU A 55 -4.66 6.24 9.34
CA LEU A 55 -5.47 6.33 10.56
C LEU A 55 -5.35 5.09 11.44
N ILE A 56 -5.34 3.89 10.84
CA ILE A 56 -5.11 2.65 11.60
C ILE A 56 -3.72 2.68 12.26
N ASP A 57 -2.71 3.19 11.56
CA ASP A 57 -1.33 3.23 12.05
C ASP A 57 -1.15 4.23 13.20
N GLU A 58 -1.82 5.38 13.11
CA GLU A 58 -1.72 6.45 14.11
C GLU A 58 -2.54 6.13 15.38
N TYR A 59 -3.75 5.58 15.23
CA TYR A 59 -4.69 5.44 16.35
C TYR A 59 -4.75 4.04 16.97
N LEU A 60 -4.28 2.98 16.29
CA LEU A 60 -4.36 1.61 16.79
C LEU A 60 -2.98 1.05 17.14
N SER A 61 -2.68 0.99 18.44
CA SER A 61 -1.50 0.31 19.00
C SER A 61 -1.77 -1.18 19.21
N LEU A 62 -1.82 -1.93 18.10
CA LEU A 62 -2.09 -3.37 18.09
C LEU A 62 -0.81 -4.20 17.92
N SER A 63 -0.88 -5.47 18.33
CA SER A 63 0.16 -6.45 17.99
C SER A 63 0.23 -6.66 16.47
N MET A 64 1.41 -7.03 15.95
CA MET A 64 1.64 -7.13 14.50
C MET A 64 0.60 -8.03 13.81
N ALA A 65 0.25 -9.18 14.39
CA ALA A 65 -0.76 -10.07 13.81
C ALA A 65 -2.16 -9.43 13.78
N MET A 66 -2.59 -8.83 14.90
CA MET A 66 -3.92 -8.24 15.01
C MET A 66 -4.09 -7.01 14.12
N TYR A 67 -3.01 -6.26 13.92
CA TYR A 67 -2.94 -5.12 13.03
C TYR A 67 -3.24 -5.51 11.56
N TYR A 68 -2.64 -6.59 11.04
CA TYR A 68 -2.96 -7.06 9.68
C TYR A 68 -4.37 -7.61 9.54
N VAL A 69 -4.91 -8.25 10.59
CA VAL A 69 -6.31 -8.71 10.59
C VAL A 69 -7.27 -7.52 10.48
N VAL A 70 -7.06 -6.46 11.27
CA VAL A 70 -7.89 -5.24 11.20
C VAL A 70 -7.77 -4.58 9.84
N LYS A 71 -6.55 -4.43 9.30
CA LYS A 71 -6.34 -3.89 7.96
C LYS A 71 -7.03 -4.70 6.88
N TYR A 72 -6.97 -6.02 6.97
CA TYR A 72 -7.64 -6.91 6.03
C TYR A 72 -9.14 -6.64 5.96
N PHE A 73 -9.82 -6.62 7.11
CA PHE A 73 -11.25 -6.37 7.14
C PHE A 73 -11.61 -4.93 6.73
N ALA A 74 -10.84 -3.94 7.19
CA ALA A 74 -11.07 -2.54 6.84
C ALA A 74 -10.91 -2.30 5.33
N ILE A 75 -9.82 -2.76 4.73
CA ILE A 75 -9.56 -2.60 3.30
C ILE A 75 -10.58 -3.40 2.48
N THR A 76 -10.93 -4.62 2.91
CA THR A 76 -11.96 -5.42 2.21
C THR A 76 -13.32 -4.73 2.22
N ALA A 77 -13.74 -4.15 3.35
CA ALA A 77 -14.97 -3.37 3.43
C ALA A 77 -14.95 -2.15 2.50
N LEU A 78 -13.83 -1.42 2.44
CA LEU A 78 -13.67 -0.27 1.54
C LEU A 78 -13.72 -0.69 0.07
N VAL A 79 -13.00 -1.74 -0.31
CA VAL A 79 -12.99 -2.26 -1.68
C VAL A 79 -14.39 -2.73 -2.09
N MET A 80 -15.13 -3.39 -1.19
CA MET A 80 -16.51 -3.78 -1.47
C MET A 80 -17.42 -2.57 -1.63
N LEU A 81 -17.44 -1.63 -0.66
CA LEU A 81 -18.28 -0.44 -0.71
C LEU A 81 -17.99 0.39 -1.96
N PHE A 82 -16.72 0.66 -2.23
CA PHE A 82 -16.29 1.42 -3.39
C PHE A 82 -16.61 0.67 -4.69
N GLY A 83 -16.32 -0.63 -4.74
CA GLY A 83 -16.60 -1.47 -5.91
C GLY A 83 -18.09 -1.56 -6.23
N PHE A 84 -18.96 -1.55 -5.24
CA PHE A 84 -20.41 -1.45 -5.45
C PHE A 84 -20.84 -0.10 -6.03
N ILE A 85 -20.34 1.01 -5.46
CA ILE A 85 -20.63 2.36 -5.97
C ILE A 85 -20.10 2.54 -7.40
N ALA A 86 -18.91 1.98 -7.67
CA ALA A 86 -18.23 2.10 -8.95
C ALA A 86 -18.77 1.14 -10.04
N GLY A 87 -19.61 0.17 -9.66
CA GLY A 87 -20.16 -0.87 -10.54
C GLY A 87 -19.19 -1.99 -10.92
N TRP A 88 -18.16 -2.24 -10.11
CA TRP A 88 -17.11 -3.23 -10.38
C TRP A 88 -17.52 -4.66 -10.03
N PHE A 89 -18.42 -4.83 -9.07
CA PHE A 89 -18.88 -6.13 -8.61
C PHE A 89 -20.37 -6.29 -8.82
N TYR A 90 -20.77 -7.46 -9.32
CA TYR A 90 -22.15 -7.90 -9.19
C TYR A 90 -22.45 -8.24 -7.73
N PRO A 91 -23.66 -7.96 -7.20
CA PRO A 91 -24.06 -8.30 -5.84
C PRO A 91 -23.90 -9.77 -5.46
N THR A 92 -23.89 -10.68 -6.42
CA THR A 92 -23.67 -12.11 -6.20
C THR A 92 -22.18 -12.48 -6.07
N ASN A 93 -21.27 -11.61 -6.52
CA ASN A 93 -19.83 -11.88 -6.64
C ASN A 93 -18.97 -11.03 -5.68
N PHE A 94 -19.58 -10.40 -4.68
CA PHE A 94 -18.89 -9.56 -3.70
C PHE A 94 -17.77 -10.30 -2.94
N TRP A 95 -17.88 -11.63 -2.82
CA TRP A 95 -16.87 -12.48 -2.19
C TRP A 95 -15.50 -12.39 -2.86
N MET A 96 -15.43 -12.02 -4.15
CA MET A 96 -14.14 -11.85 -4.85
C MET A 96 -13.28 -10.73 -4.24
N ALA A 97 -13.89 -9.72 -3.61
CA ALA A 97 -13.14 -8.67 -2.93
C ALA A 97 -12.26 -9.23 -1.78
N PHE A 98 -12.73 -10.25 -1.07
CA PHE A 98 -11.97 -10.90 0.00
C PHE A 98 -10.72 -11.62 -0.54
N VAL A 99 -10.85 -12.23 -1.72
CA VAL A 99 -9.73 -12.93 -2.39
C VAL A 99 -8.71 -11.92 -2.89
N TYR A 100 -9.16 -10.88 -3.60
CA TYR A 100 -8.26 -9.86 -4.15
C TYR A 100 -7.49 -9.11 -3.07
N VAL A 101 -8.18 -8.68 -2.01
CA VAL A 101 -7.51 -8.02 -0.87
C VAL A 101 -6.57 -8.99 -0.16
N GLY A 102 -6.96 -10.27 -0.02
CA GLY A 102 -6.14 -11.28 0.65
C GLY A 102 -4.78 -11.47 -0.01
N VAL A 103 -4.75 -11.61 -1.35
CA VAL A 103 -3.50 -11.76 -2.11
C VAL A 103 -2.58 -10.55 -1.92
N VAL A 104 -3.12 -9.34 -2.03
CA VAL A 104 -2.35 -8.10 -1.86
C VAL A 104 -1.80 -7.96 -0.44
N LEU A 105 -2.60 -8.33 0.56
CA LEU A 105 -2.22 -8.19 1.96
C LEU A 105 -1.14 -9.20 2.38
N ILE A 106 -1.16 -10.41 1.82
CA ILE A 106 -0.10 -11.40 2.03
C ILE A 106 1.24 -10.87 1.50
N LEU A 107 1.25 -10.28 0.30
CA LEU A 107 2.44 -9.66 -0.27
C LEU A 107 2.94 -8.50 0.59
N ALA A 108 2.04 -7.63 1.05
CA ALA A 108 2.37 -6.52 1.94
C ALA A 108 2.98 -7.01 3.27
N TYR A 109 2.34 -7.99 3.90
CA TYR A 109 2.84 -8.62 5.13
C TYR A 109 4.23 -9.22 4.96
N SER A 110 4.47 -9.90 3.84
CA SER A 110 5.78 -10.51 3.55
C SER A 110 6.86 -9.44 3.47
N ILE A 111 6.61 -8.37 2.71
CA ILE A 111 7.56 -7.26 2.54
C ILE A 111 7.90 -6.60 3.88
N ASP A 112 6.90 -6.32 4.71
CA ASP A 112 7.14 -5.66 5.99
C ASP A 112 7.82 -6.58 7.00
N SER A 113 7.50 -7.88 7.00
CA SER A 113 8.20 -8.87 7.82
C SER A 113 9.69 -8.94 7.51
N PHE A 114 10.07 -8.85 6.22
CA PHE A 114 11.48 -8.78 5.83
C PHE A 114 12.18 -7.51 6.34
N LYS A 115 11.50 -6.35 6.34
CA LYS A 115 12.05 -5.10 6.88
C LYS A 115 12.25 -5.19 8.39
N VAL A 116 11.23 -5.66 9.12
CA VAL A 116 11.28 -5.80 10.58
C VAL A 116 12.41 -6.74 10.99
N LYS A 117 12.59 -7.86 10.29
CA LYS A 117 13.71 -8.78 10.55
C LYS A 117 15.06 -8.09 10.39
N LYS A 118 15.24 -7.32 9.30
CA LYS A 118 16.48 -6.58 9.03
C LYS A 118 16.75 -5.51 10.10
N ASP A 119 15.72 -4.84 10.58
CA ASP A 119 15.85 -3.82 11.63
C ASP A 119 16.22 -4.48 12.98
N ILE A 120 15.65 -5.64 13.31
CA ILE A 120 16.03 -6.43 14.50
C ILE A 120 17.49 -6.88 14.41
N GLU A 121 17.92 -7.43 13.27
CA GLU A 121 19.31 -7.83 13.05
C GLU A 121 20.28 -6.64 13.20
N PHE A 122 19.89 -5.47 12.70
CA PHE A 122 20.68 -4.24 12.83
C PHE A 122 20.79 -3.77 14.29
N ILE A 123 19.69 -3.83 15.05
CA ILE A 123 19.68 -3.47 16.48
C ILE A 123 20.55 -4.46 17.27
N ASN A 124 20.36 -5.76 17.07
CA ASN A 124 21.15 -6.81 17.74
C ASN A 124 22.65 -6.69 17.42
N GLY A 125 23.00 -6.40 16.16
CA GLY A 125 24.38 -6.13 15.76
C GLY A 125 24.98 -4.94 16.51
N LYS A 126 24.25 -3.83 16.64
CA LYS A 126 24.71 -2.66 17.42
C LYS A 126 24.84 -2.93 18.92
N ILE A 127 23.97 -3.75 19.49
CA ILE A 127 24.05 -4.14 20.91
C ILE A 127 25.28 -5.02 21.13
N SER A 128 25.54 -5.99 20.24
CA SER A 128 26.74 -6.84 20.28
C SER A 128 28.03 -6.02 20.18
N ASP A 129 28.10 -5.06 19.26
CA ASP A 129 29.25 -4.16 19.08
C ASP A 129 29.53 -3.28 20.31
N ARG A 130 28.47 -2.84 21.01
CA ARG A 130 28.61 -2.06 22.25
C ARG A 130 29.00 -2.94 23.44
N GLY A 131 28.49 -4.18 23.50
CA GLY A 131 28.88 -5.16 24.51
C GLY A 131 30.35 -5.54 24.42
N GLN A 132 30.92 -5.60 23.20
CA GLN A 132 32.34 -5.88 23.00
C GLN A 132 33.28 -4.68 23.27
N ARG A 133 32.78 -3.44 23.26
CA ARG A 133 33.57 -2.23 23.59
C ARG A 133 33.55 -1.85 25.07
N GLY A 134 32.79 -2.58 25.89
CA GLY A 134 32.73 -2.44 27.35
C GLY A 134 33.60 -3.44 28.11
N LEU A 135 34.40 -4.24 27.40
CA LEU A 135 35.51 -5.07 27.88
C LEU A 135 36.80 -4.56 27.23
#